data_AF-A0A1G0J862-F1
#
_entry.id   AF-A0A1G0J862-F1
#
_cell.length_a   1.000
_cell.length_b   1.000
_cell.length_c   1.000
_cell.angle_alpha   90.00
_cell.angle_beta   90.00
_cell.angle_gamma   90.00
#
_symmetry.space_group_name_H-M   'P 1'
#
loop_
_entity.id
_entity.type
_entity.pdbx_description
1 polymer ?
#
loop_
_entity_poly.entity_id
_entity_poly.type
_entity_poly.pdbx_seq_one_letter_code
_entity_poly.pdbx_strand_id
1 'polypeptide(L)'
;MLEGSRVEGYLGKTLQAQLAIFCVQYGLARQWQAWGVEPKVLLGHSLGEYTAACLAEVFSLEDAVMLIAERARLMDAHTPQGAMLTAFHDAAAVQAIGAAYPDAGVAAVNGPGIILVAGTTQSIADIALRIDADGGRTTSVPIDRAFHSPLVDAVLPHFRSVLERVRFSAPKIPVISNLTGAVAGAEITTVDYWLRHSRAPVQFMQGMQTLHAGKCDAFIDLSPEPVMMGLDLCYQEIRELTGSKGVWVPSLRRGTDDQTRMLESLGKLYCLGLNPDRITAAQTPVRLPTYRFDRQRCWSAAAERGQHASADKSVAAGNGMQTVVKSTVPSTASSLSAETDIHRVMLEHMALVDQYLTLTEGNR
;
A
#
# COMPACT_ATOMS: atom_id res chain seq x y z
N MET A 1 15.79 -1.36 19.49
CA MET A 1 16.97 -1.84 18.73
C MET A 1 16.48 -2.31 17.39
N LEU A 2 16.73 -1.51 16.34
CA LEU A 2 16.43 -1.87 14.95
C LEU A 2 17.66 -2.60 14.41
N GLU A 3 17.75 -3.91 14.68
CA GLU A 3 18.73 -4.72 13.95
C GLU A 3 18.17 -4.97 12.56
N GLY A 4 18.69 -4.19 11.61
CA GLY A 4 18.73 -4.54 10.20
C GLY A 4 19.50 -5.85 10.06
N SER A 5 18.82 -6.97 10.31
CA SER A 5 19.28 -8.27 9.86
C SER A 5 19.45 -8.15 8.35
N ARG A 6 20.71 -8.18 7.90
CA ARG A 6 21.03 -8.44 6.50
C ARG A 6 20.21 -9.66 6.09
N VAL A 7 19.44 -9.52 5.02
CA VAL A 7 18.83 -10.67 4.38
C VAL A 7 19.97 -11.45 3.71
N GLU A 8 20.60 -12.36 4.46
CA GLU A 8 21.61 -13.25 3.92
C GLU A 8 20.93 -14.32 3.06
N GLY A 9 21.44 -14.55 1.85
CA GLY A 9 20.93 -15.54 0.90
C GLY A 9 20.34 -14.96 -0.39
N TYR A 10 19.51 -15.73 -1.08
CA TYR A 10 19.01 -15.45 -2.44
C TYR A 10 18.22 -14.12 -2.56
N LEU A 11 17.54 -13.70 -1.48
CA LEU A 11 16.78 -12.45 -1.40
C LEU A 11 17.64 -11.19 -1.17
N GLY A 12 18.95 -11.33 -0.93
CA GLY A 12 19.88 -10.19 -0.81
C GLY A 12 20.20 -9.53 -2.15
N LYS A 13 19.85 -10.16 -3.28
CA LYS A 13 20.05 -9.63 -4.62
C LYS A 13 18.87 -8.75 -5.04
N THR A 14 19.15 -7.61 -5.67
CA THR A 14 18.16 -6.61 -6.08
C THR A 14 17.00 -7.20 -6.87
N LEU A 15 17.27 -8.09 -7.84
CA LEU A 15 16.25 -8.75 -8.66
C LEU A 15 15.27 -9.57 -7.81
N GLN A 16 15.80 -10.47 -6.99
CA GLN A 16 15.02 -11.35 -6.12
C GLN A 16 14.22 -10.55 -5.10
N ALA A 17 14.82 -9.53 -4.48
CA ALA A 17 14.14 -8.67 -3.51
C ALA A 17 12.96 -7.91 -4.14
N GLN A 18 13.18 -7.25 -5.29
CA GLN A 18 12.12 -6.45 -5.92
C GLN A 18 10.95 -7.33 -6.40
N LEU A 19 11.24 -8.48 -7.01
CA LEU A 19 10.19 -9.40 -7.45
C LEU A 19 9.43 -10.04 -6.27
N ALA A 20 10.14 -10.45 -5.21
CA ALA A 20 9.50 -11.01 -4.03
C ALA A 20 8.56 -9.98 -3.35
N ILE A 21 9.01 -8.73 -3.20
CA ILE A 21 8.18 -7.66 -2.65
C ILE A 21 6.95 -7.44 -3.52
N PHE A 22 7.09 -7.38 -4.84
CA PHE A 22 5.95 -7.24 -5.75
C PHE A 22 4.94 -8.37 -5.60
N CYS A 23 5.39 -9.63 -5.62
CA CYS A 23 4.51 -10.79 -5.46
C CYS A 23 3.75 -10.77 -4.14
N VAL A 24 4.44 -10.42 -3.04
CA VAL A 24 3.80 -10.30 -1.73
C VAL A 24 2.76 -9.18 -1.74
N GLN A 25 3.12 -7.98 -2.21
CA GLN A 25 2.19 -6.85 -2.24
C GLN A 25 0.97 -7.12 -3.13
N TYR A 26 1.18 -7.68 -4.32
CA TYR A 26 0.10 -8.02 -5.24
C TYR A 26 -0.78 -9.13 -4.66
N GLY A 27 -0.19 -10.22 -4.14
CA GLY A 27 -0.95 -11.31 -3.52
C GLY A 27 -1.78 -10.87 -2.32
N LEU A 28 -1.23 -10.01 -1.46
CA LEU A 28 -1.97 -9.40 -0.35
C LEU A 28 -3.15 -8.56 -0.85
N ALA A 29 -2.95 -7.74 -1.89
CA ALA A 29 -4.04 -6.97 -2.48
C ALA A 29 -5.16 -7.87 -3.01
N ARG A 30 -4.80 -8.95 -3.73
CA ARG A 30 -5.77 -9.94 -4.23
C ARG A 30 -6.53 -10.62 -3.10
N GLN A 31 -5.87 -10.92 -1.98
CA GLN A 31 -6.52 -11.48 -0.80
C GLN A 31 -7.54 -10.51 -0.19
N TRP A 32 -7.19 -9.24 -0.03
CA TRP A 32 -8.12 -8.22 0.46
C TRP A 32 -9.33 -8.05 -0.47
N GLN A 33 -9.12 -8.05 -1.78
CA GLN A 33 -10.21 -8.01 -2.77
C GLN A 33 -11.10 -9.26 -2.72
N ALA A 34 -10.52 -10.45 -2.53
CA ALA A 34 -11.28 -11.68 -2.33
C ALA A 34 -12.18 -11.61 -1.09
N TRP A 35 -11.76 -10.84 -0.08
CA TRP A 35 -12.54 -10.52 1.11
C TRP A 35 -13.53 -9.36 0.95
N GLY A 36 -13.67 -8.83 -0.27
CA GLY A 36 -14.61 -7.75 -0.60
C GLY A 36 -14.08 -6.35 -0.29
N VAL A 37 -12.78 -6.21 -0.04
CA VAL A 37 -12.13 -4.91 0.19
C VAL A 37 -11.59 -4.37 -1.13
N GLU A 38 -12.32 -3.43 -1.72
CA GLU A 38 -11.91 -2.75 -2.95
C GLU A 38 -11.21 -1.41 -2.64
N PRO A 39 -10.00 -1.16 -3.18
CA PRO A 39 -9.28 0.07 -2.90
C PRO A 39 -9.91 1.26 -3.65
N LYS A 40 -10.08 2.39 -2.96
CA LYS A 40 -10.54 3.66 -3.55
C LYS A 40 -9.41 4.52 -4.09
N VAL A 41 -8.20 4.30 -3.59
CA VAL A 41 -6.98 5.02 -3.96
C VAL A 41 -5.78 4.13 -3.62
N LEU A 42 -4.74 4.20 -4.42
CA LEU A 42 -3.50 3.45 -4.22
C LEU A 42 -2.32 4.41 -4.11
N LEU A 43 -1.44 4.15 -3.15
CA LEU A 43 -0.16 4.85 -2.99
C LEU A 43 0.93 3.79 -2.83
N GLY A 44 1.93 3.85 -3.72
CA GLY A 44 3.15 3.06 -3.61
C GLY A 44 4.34 3.93 -3.21
N HIS A 45 5.43 3.31 -2.78
CA HIS A 45 6.72 3.97 -2.59
C HIS A 45 7.76 3.32 -3.51
N SER A 46 8.32 4.10 -4.43
CA SER A 46 9.30 3.64 -5.44
C SER A 46 8.79 2.39 -6.16
N LEU A 47 9.41 1.22 -5.93
CA LEU A 47 8.96 -0.07 -6.45
C LEU A 47 7.46 -0.32 -6.22
N GLY A 48 6.93 0.07 -5.05
CA GLY A 48 5.52 -0.13 -4.73
C GLY A 48 4.57 0.63 -5.66
N GLU A 49 5.04 1.67 -6.37
CA GLU A 49 4.23 2.35 -7.38
C GLU A 49 3.97 1.44 -8.60
N TYR A 50 4.89 0.54 -8.95
CA TYR A 50 4.63 -0.47 -9.99
C TYR A 50 3.51 -1.42 -9.58
N THR A 51 3.47 -1.83 -8.30
CA THR A 51 2.37 -2.64 -7.76
C THR A 51 1.05 -1.87 -7.80
N ALA A 52 1.05 -0.62 -7.33
CA ALA A 52 -0.13 0.25 -7.36
C ALA A 52 -0.66 0.46 -8.79
N ALA A 53 0.23 0.73 -9.74
CA ALA A 53 -0.11 0.89 -11.14
C ALA A 53 -0.64 -0.40 -11.77
N CYS A 54 -0.06 -1.55 -11.45
CA CYS A 54 -0.56 -2.86 -11.88
C CYS A 54 -1.98 -3.13 -11.34
N LEU A 55 -2.23 -2.88 -10.06
CA LEU A 55 -3.55 -3.05 -9.45
C LEU A 55 -4.60 -2.07 -10.01
N ALA A 56 -4.15 -0.87 -10.42
CA ALA A 56 -4.98 0.11 -11.12
C ALA A 56 -5.14 -0.19 -12.62
N GLU A 57 -4.58 -1.29 -13.12
CA GLU A 57 -4.59 -1.70 -14.53
C GLU A 57 -3.92 -0.70 -15.50
N VAL A 58 -2.91 0.03 -15.03
CA VAL A 58 -2.07 0.88 -15.90
C VAL A 58 -1.27 0.03 -16.88
N PHE A 59 -0.87 -1.17 -16.49
CA PHE A 59 -0.29 -2.21 -17.34
C PHE A 59 -0.68 -3.58 -16.79
N SER A 60 -0.49 -4.64 -17.59
CA SER A 60 -0.87 -6.00 -17.19
C SER A 60 0.06 -6.55 -16.10
N LEU A 61 -0.35 -7.65 -15.46
CA LEU A 61 0.47 -8.34 -14.47
C LEU A 61 1.79 -8.87 -15.07
N GLU A 62 1.72 -9.39 -16.30
CA GLU A 62 2.88 -9.86 -17.06
C GLU A 62 3.86 -8.72 -17.36
N ASP A 63 3.33 -7.57 -17.79
CA ASP A 63 4.13 -6.37 -18.02
C ASP A 63 4.74 -5.85 -16.71
N ALA A 64 4.02 -5.91 -15.59
CA ALA A 64 4.54 -5.52 -14.28
C ALA A 64 5.75 -6.37 -13.86
N VAL A 65 5.62 -7.71 -13.95
CA VAL A 65 6.70 -8.65 -13.65
C VAL A 65 7.91 -8.39 -14.53
N MET A 66 7.70 -8.23 -15.84
CA MET A 66 8.76 -7.93 -16.81
C MET A 66 9.45 -6.60 -16.50
N LEU A 67 8.68 -5.53 -16.25
CA LEU A 67 9.23 -4.21 -15.91
C LEU A 67 10.09 -4.25 -14.65
N ILE A 68 9.61 -4.90 -13.60
CA ILE A 68 10.34 -4.99 -12.32
C ILE A 68 11.60 -5.83 -12.48
N ALA A 69 11.50 -6.97 -13.15
CA ALA A 69 12.64 -7.84 -13.40
C ALA A 69 13.73 -7.13 -14.22
N GLU A 70 13.35 -6.52 -15.34
CA GLU A 70 14.28 -5.81 -16.21
C GLU A 70 14.84 -4.55 -15.54
N ARG A 71 14.02 -3.79 -14.80
CA ARG A 71 14.49 -2.67 -14.00
C ARG A 71 15.56 -3.11 -13.01
N ALA A 72 15.31 -4.17 -12.25
CA ALA A 72 16.26 -4.65 -11.25
C ALA A 72 17.55 -5.18 -11.89
N ARG A 73 17.47 -5.90 -13.01
CA ARG A 73 18.64 -6.37 -13.78
C ARG A 73 19.47 -5.22 -14.32
N LEU A 74 18.82 -4.25 -14.97
CA LEU A 74 19.49 -3.09 -15.54
C LEU A 74 20.11 -2.21 -14.46
N MET A 75 19.42 -2.06 -13.33
CA MET A 75 19.98 -1.35 -12.18
C MET A 75 21.21 -2.05 -11.62
N ASP A 76 21.19 -3.38 -11.49
CA ASP A 76 22.35 -4.13 -11.01
C ASP A 76 23.53 -4.07 -11.99
N ALA A 77 23.26 -4.16 -13.30
CA ALA A 77 24.27 -4.21 -14.34
C ALA A 77 24.90 -2.85 -14.67
N HIS A 78 24.12 -1.76 -14.61
CA HIS A 78 24.53 -0.46 -15.16
C HIS A 78 24.61 0.68 -14.15
N THR A 79 24.03 0.54 -12.95
CA THR A 79 24.17 1.60 -11.93
C THR A 79 25.56 1.49 -11.29
N PRO A 80 26.36 2.57 -11.29
CA PRO A 80 27.59 2.59 -10.52
C PRO A 80 27.35 2.27 -9.04
N GLN A 81 28.35 1.71 -8.36
CA GLN A 81 28.27 1.50 -6.92
C GLN A 81 28.04 2.84 -6.21
N GLY A 82 27.14 2.84 -5.23
CA GLY A 82 26.79 4.03 -4.49
C GLY A 82 26.30 3.69 -3.10
N ALA A 83 25.81 4.70 -2.40
CA ALA A 83 25.26 4.57 -1.07
C ALA A 83 23.98 5.41 -0.94
N MET A 84 23.21 5.10 0.11
CA MET A 84 22.05 5.88 0.50
C MET A 84 22.06 6.09 2.01
N LEU A 85 21.58 7.25 2.46
CA LEU A 85 21.35 7.53 3.87
C LEU A 85 20.01 8.20 4.07
N THR A 86 19.39 7.94 5.22
CA THR A 86 18.28 8.72 5.74
C THR A 86 18.84 9.83 6.61
N ALA A 87 18.57 11.07 6.23
CA ALA A 87 18.81 12.27 7.01
C ALA A 87 17.55 12.63 7.83
N PHE A 88 17.75 12.74 9.12
CA PHE A 88 16.78 13.29 10.07
C PHE A 88 17.08 14.78 10.29
N HIS A 89 16.66 15.61 9.33
CA HIS A 89 16.94 17.05 9.28
C HIS A 89 15.91 17.76 8.37
N ASP A 90 15.73 19.07 8.57
CA ASP A 90 15.00 19.95 7.64
C ASP A 90 15.35 19.71 6.16
N ALA A 91 14.33 19.64 5.31
CA ALA A 91 14.47 19.28 3.90
C ALA A 91 15.25 20.32 3.09
N ALA A 92 15.07 21.62 3.39
CA ALA A 92 15.76 22.68 2.68
C ALA A 92 17.25 22.69 3.05
N ALA A 93 17.58 22.43 4.32
CA ALA A 93 18.97 22.26 4.76
C ALA A 93 19.65 21.07 4.06
N VAL A 94 18.99 19.90 4.01
CA VAL A 94 19.52 18.72 3.31
C VAL A 94 19.74 19.01 1.82
N GLN A 95 18.79 19.69 1.18
CA GLN A 95 18.89 20.07 -0.23
C GLN A 95 20.05 21.06 -0.47
N ALA A 96 20.23 22.05 0.41
CA ALA A 96 21.32 23.02 0.32
C ALA A 96 22.69 22.35 0.50
N ILE A 97 22.82 21.42 1.46
CA ILE A 97 24.03 20.62 1.66
C ILE A 97 24.32 19.75 0.42
N GLY A 98 23.29 19.06 -0.09
CA GLY A 98 23.40 18.18 -1.25
C GLY A 98 23.74 18.90 -2.56
N ALA A 99 23.38 20.18 -2.70
CA ALA A 99 23.65 20.95 -3.92
C ALA A 99 25.14 21.08 -4.28
N ALA A 100 26.04 20.89 -3.31
CA ALA A 100 27.49 20.87 -3.55
C ALA A 100 28.00 19.57 -4.22
N TYR A 101 27.14 18.56 -4.37
CA TYR A 101 27.51 17.20 -4.81
C TYR A 101 26.72 16.82 -6.07
N PRO A 102 27.28 17.03 -7.29
CA PRO A 102 26.56 16.76 -8.54
C PRO A 102 26.27 15.27 -8.78
N ASP A 103 26.94 14.39 -8.04
CA ASP A 103 26.81 12.94 -8.08
C ASP A 103 25.96 12.38 -6.92
N ALA A 104 25.24 13.26 -6.22
CA ALA A 104 24.26 12.90 -5.19
C ALA A 104 22.96 13.69 -5.37
N GLY A 105 21.90 13.22 -4.74
CA GLY A 105 20.62 13.91 -4.74
C GLY A 105 19.65 13.36 -3.70
N VAL A 106 18.59 14.10 -3.45
CA VAL A 106 17.46 13.60 -2.68
C VAL A 106 16.80 12.47 -3.48
N ALA A 107 16.68 11.31 -2.86
CA ALA A 107 16.05 10.11 -3.40
C ALA A 107 14.59 9.99 -2.96
N ALA A 108 14.25 10.48 -1.76
CA ALA A 108 12.87 10.52 -1.28
C ALA A 108 12.68 11.57 -0.18
N VAL A 109 11.50 12.17 -0.13
CA VAL A 109 11.02 12.97 1.00
C VAL A 109 9.93 12.15 1.69
N ASN A 110 10.32 11.44 2.75
CA ASN A 110 9.48 10.41 3.40
C ASN A 110 8.62 10.94 4.56
N GLY A 111 8.83 12.20 4.97
CA GLY A 111 8.05 12.85 6.01
C GLY A 111 8.72 14.13 6.51
N PRO A 112 8.09 14.84 7.46
CA PRO A 112 8.67 16.02 8.08
C PRO A 112 10.02 15.68 8.71
N GLY A 113 11.10 16.19 8.10
CA GLY A 113 12.46 15.94 8.53
C GLY A 113 12.98 14.52 8.31
N ILE A 114 12.39 13.73 7.39
CA ILE A 114 12.85 12.37 7.04
C ILE A 114 13.18 12.33 5.55
N ILE A 115 14.44 12.59 5.22
CA ILE A 115 14.91 12.78 3.83
C ILE A 115 15.89 11.70 3.46
N LEU A 116 15.63 10.97 2.38
CA LEU A 116 16.55 9.98 1.85
C LEU A 116 17.46 10.64 0.81
N VAL A 117 18.78 10.47 0.95
CA VAL A 117 19.80 10.99 0.04
C VAL A 117 20.55 9.81 -0.57
N ALA A 118 20.86 9.89 -1.85
CA ALA A 118 21.53 8.83 -2.61
C ALA A 118 22.57 9.42 -3.56
N GLY A 119 23.71 8.74 -3.70
CA GLY A 119 24.82 9.19 -4.54
C GLY A 119 26.02 8.26 -4.45
N THR A 120 27.19 8.75 -4.85
CA THR A 120 28.44 8.00 -4.64
C THR A 120 28.73 7.82 -3.14
N THR A 121 29.46 6.76 -2.79
CA THR A 121 29.83 6.47 -1.40
C THR A 121 30.56 7.65 -0.74
N GLN A 122 31.44 8.32 -1.49
CA GLN A 122 32.19 9.47 -0.99
C GLN A 122 31.28 10.67 -0.70
N SER A 123 30.44 11.07 -1.68
CA SER A 123 29.54 12.21 -1.51
C SER A 123 28.53 11.96 -0.38
N ILE A 124 28.03 10.73 -0.22
CA ILE A 124 27.12 10.37 0.87
C ILE A 124 27.81 10.43 2.24
N ALA A 125 29.06 10.00 2.35
CA ALA A 125 29.84 10.14 3.58
C ALA A 125 30.06 11.61 3.94
N ASP A 126 30.42 12.46 2.97
CA ASP A 126 30.66 13.88 3.21
C ASP A 126 29.36 14.64 3.55
N ILE A 127 28.25 14.32 2.87
CA ILE A 127 26.91 14.84 3.20
C ILE A 127 26.52 14.45 4.63
N ALA A 128 26.80 13.22 5.06
CA ALA A 128 26.51 12.77 6.42
C ALA A 128 27.23 13.62 7.48
N LEU A 129 28.52 13.90 7.26
CA LEU A 129 29.32 14.75 8.16
C LEU A 129 28.80 16.19 8.21
N ARG A 130 28.37 16.74 7.07
CA ARG A 130 27.80 18.09 7.01
C ARG A 130 26.45 18.18 7.73
N ILE A 131 25.60 17.18 7.58
CA ILE A 131 24.30 17.11 8.27
C ILE A 131 24.51 16.99 9.78
N ASP A 132 25.48 16.19 10.23
CA ASP A 132 25.83 16.06 11.65
C ASP A 132 26.37 17.39 12.22
N ALA A 133 27.24 18.07 11.46
CA ALA A 133 27.77 19.39 11.83
C ALA A 133 26.68 20.49 11.89
N ASP A 134 25.62 20.37 11.11
CA ASP A 134 24.45 21.27 11.12
C ASP A 134 23.40 20.89 12.18
N GLY A 135 23.66 19.84 12.97
CA GLY A 135 22.83 19.41 14.11
C GLY A 135 21.76 18.37 13.78
N GLY A 136 21.75 17.82 12.56
CA GLY A 136 20.89 16.69 12.21
C GLY A 136 21.50 15.34 12.58
N ARG A 137 20.77 14.28 12.23
CA ARG A 137 21.25 12.90 12.39
C ARG A 137 21.12 12.16 11.07
N THR A 138 21.97 11.17 10.86
CA THR A 138 21.88 10.31 9.68
C THR A 138 21.84 8.83 10.06
N THR A 139 21.31 8.01 9.16
CA THR A 139 21.34 6.55 9.27
C THR A 139 21.56 5.97 7.89
N SER A 140 22.58 5.12 7.75
CA SER A 140 22.86 4.44 6.49
C SER A 140 21.75 3.44 6.15
N VAL A 141 21.40 3.37 4.87
CA VAL A 141 20.47 2.36 4.35
C VAL A 141 21.32 1.20 3.81
N PRO A 142 21.06 -0.06 4.18
CA PRO A 142 21.88 -1.21 3.80
C PRO A 142 21.63 -1.64 2.35
N ILE A 143 21.92 -0.75 1.40
CA ILE A 143 21.81 -0.92 -0.05
C ILE A 143 23.10 -0.37 -0.67
N ASP A 144 23.67 -1.08 -1.63
CA ASP A 144 24.95 -0.76 -2.30
C ASP A 144 24.76 -0.08 -3.68
N ARG A 145 23.57 0.46 -3.90
CA ARG A 145 23.13 1.18 -5.10
C ARG A 145 22.43 2.46 -4.69
N ALA A 146 22.61 3.51 -5.49
CA ALA A 146 22.03 4.83 -5.25
C ALA A 146 20.78 5.05 -6.13
N PHE A 147 19.65 4.45 -5.75
CA PHE A 147 18.39 4.64 -6.47
C PHE A 147 17.89 6.09 -6.37
N HIS A 148 17.13 6.56 -7.37
CA HIS A 148 16.61 7.93 -7.42
C HIS A 148 17.70 9.02 -7.32
N SER A 149 18.85 8.78 -7.97
CA SER A 149 20.02 9.66 -7.94
C SER A 149 20.61 9.84 -9.34
N PRO A 150 21.55 10.79 -9.55
CA PRO A 150 22.31 10.94 -10.80
C PRO A 150 22.92 9.64 -11.33
N LEU A 151 23.26 8.68 -10.45
CA LEU A 151 23.86 7.41 -10.86
C LEU A 151 22.88 6.55 -11.69
N VAL A 152 21.57 6.79 -11.60
CA VAL A 152 20.56 6.08 -12.41
C VAL A 152 20.57 6.51 -13.88
N ASP A 153 21.18 7.65 -14.23
CA ASP A 153 21.18 8.17 -15.60
C ASP A 153 21.81 7.16 -16.60
N ALA A 154 22.77 6.35 -16.16
CA ALA A 154 23.38 5.28 -16.96
C ALA A 154 22.40 4.14 -17.32
N VAL A 155 21.33 3.96 -16.53
CA VAL A 155 20.34 2.89 -16.70
C VAL A 155 19.22 3.32 -17.66
N LEU A 156 18.89 4.62 -17.69
CA LEU A 156 17.69 5.14 -18.34
C LEU A 156 17.57 4.79 -19.84
N PRO A 157 18.63 4.85 -20.67
CA PRO A 157 18.53 4.48 -22.08
C PRO A 157 18.14 3.01 -22.28
N HIS A 158 18.68 2.11 -21.46
CA HIS A 158 18.34 0.69 -21.52
C HIS A 158 16.91 0.43 -21.04
N PHE A 159 16.50 1.11 -19.97
CA PHE A 159 15.18 0.93 -19.41
C PHE A 159 14.08 1.52 -20.31
N ARG A 160 14.38 2.58 -21.08
CA ARG A 160 13.49 3.11 -22.11
C ARG A 160 13.08 2.01 -23.11
N SER A 161 14.04 1.25 -23.63
CA SER A 161 13.76 0.16 -24.58
C SER A 161 12.86 -0.92 -23.99
N VAL A 162 12.90 -1.14 -22.67
CA VAL A 162 11.99 -2.05 -21.97
C VAL A 162 10.59 -1.47 -21.91
N LEU A 163 10.47 -0.22 -21.47
CA LEU A 163 9.21 0.50 -21.29
C LEU A 163 8.44 0.69 -22.61
N GLU A 164 9.13 0.87 -23.73
CA GLU A 164 8.52 1.00 -25.07
C GLU A 164 7.82 -0.28 -25.55
N ARG A 165 8.06 -1.42 -24.91
CA ARG A 165 7.37 -2.69 -25.19
C ARG A 165 6.07 -2.86 -24.40
N VAL A 166 5.83 -2.00 -23.41
CA VAL A 166 4.67 -2.10 -22.52
C VAL A 166 3.51 -1.29 -23.05
N ARG A 167 2.31 -1.88 -22.96
CA ARG A 167 1.08 -1.15 -23.27
C ARG A 167 0.53 -0.50 -22.01
N PHE A 168 0.63 0.81 -21.94
CA PHE A 168 0.02 1.59 -20.86
C PHE A 168 -1.45 1.89 -21.11
N SER A 169 -2.26 1.86 -20.05
CA SER A 169 -3.69 2.17 -20.04
C SER A 169 -4.01 3.17 -18.93
N ALA A 170 -5.11 3.92 -19.08
CA ALA A 170 -5.56 4.84 -18.04
C ALA A 170 -5.93 4.06 -16.76
N PRO A 171 -5.53 4.55 -15.57
CA PRO A 171 -5.80 3.86 -14.31
C PRO A 171 -7.30 3.77 -14.03
N LYS A 172 -7.79 2.58 -13.65
CA LYS A 172 -9.17 2.37 -13.19
C LYS A 172 -9.37 2.76 -11.72
N ILE A 173 -8.29 2.78 -10.95
CA ILE A 173 -8.26 3.16 -9.54
C ILE A 173 -7.29 4.33 -9.42
N PRO A 174 -7.64 5.44 -8.77
CA PRO A 174 -6.72 6.56 -8.55
C PRO A 174 -5.38 6.10 -7.95
N VAL A 175 -4.28 6.45 -8.60
CA VAL A 175 -2.91 6.21 -8.11
C VAL A 175 -2.30 7.54 -7.72
N ILE A 176 -1.75 7.66 -6.51
CA ILE A 176 -1.02 8.85 -6.08
C ILE A 176 0.42 8.73 -6.58
N SER A 177 0.84 9.68 -7.42
CA SER A 177 2.14 9.70 -8.08
C SER A 177 3.28 9.94 -7.10
N ASN A 178 4.36 9.18 -7.25
CA ASN A 178 5.62 9.34 -6.53
C ASN A 178 6.39 10.58 -7.00
N LEU A 179 6.11 11.10 -8.20
CA LEU A 179 6.78 12.29 -8.74
C LEU A 179 6.18 13.60 -8.21
N THR A 180 4.86 13.63 -7.97
CA THR A 180 4.14 14.86 -7.63
C THR A 180 3.51 14.81 -6.25
N GLY A 181 3.27 13.61 -5.71
CA GLY A 181 2.48 13.40 -4.50
C GLY A 181 0.98 13.67 -4.69
N ALA A 182 0.52 13.96 -5.90
CA ALA A 182 -0.90 14.14 -6.23
C ALA A 182 -1.44 12.90 -6.95
N VAL A 183 -2.76 12.79 -7.07
CA VAL A 183 -3.38 11.75 -7.93
C VAL A 183 -2.86 11.93 -9.36
N ALA A 184 -2.27 10.88 -9.91
CA ALA A 184 -1.67 10.87 -11.24
C ALA A 184 -2.74 11.07 -12.31
N GLY A 185 -2.41 11.89 -13.31
CA GLY A 185 -3.19 12.07 -14.53
C GLY A 185 -2.76 11.10 -15.64
N ALA A 186 -2.96 11.50 -16.89
CA ALA A 186 -2.59 10.71 -18.06
C ALA A 186 -1.07 10.49 -18.20
N GLU A 187 -0.24 11.28 -17.51
CA GLU A 187 1.22 11.13 -17.55
C GLU A 187 1.69 9.75 -17.09
N ILE A 188 0.99 9.09 -16.16
CA ILE A 188 1.36 7.75 -15.65
C ILE A 188 1.36 6.68 -16.76
N THR A 189 0.67 6.96 -17.88
CA THR A 189 0.58 6.06 -19.03
C THR A 189 1.67 6.32 -20.07
N THR A 190 2.77 6.98 -19.70
CA THR A 190 3.85 7.37 -20.62
C THR A 190 5.18 6.76 -20.20
N VAL A 191 6.02 6.42 -21.19
CA VAL A 191 7.40 5.96 -20.95
C VAL A 191 8.19 7.00 -20.15
N ASP A 192 8.03 8.28 -20.45
CA ASP A 192 8.76 9.36 -19.80
C ASP A 192 8.43 9.50 -18.31
N TYR A 193 7.19 9.18 -17.90
CA TYR A 193 6.84 9.11 -16.48
C TYR A 193 7.68 8.08 -15.75
N TRP A 194 7.79 6.85 -16.27
CA TRP A 194 8.49 5.76 -15.59
C TRP A 194 10.03 5.91 -15.60
N LEU A 195 10.57 6.58 -16.62
CA LEU A 195 11.98 7.01 -16.63
C LEU A 195 12.24 8.07 -15.55
N ARG A 196 11.39 9.10 -15.49
CA ARG A 196 11.47 10.13 -14.45
C ARG A 196 11.27 9.52 -13.06
N HIS A 197 10.30 8.63 -12.89
CA HIS A 197 10.03 7.91 -11.64
C HIS A 197 11.29 7.19 -11.13
N SER A 198 12.04 6.56 -12.03
CA SER A 198 13.26 5.83 -11.66
C SER A 198 14.40 6.74 -11.19
N ARG A 199 14.41 8.02 -11.61
CA ARG A 199 15.52 8.96 -11.45
C ARG A 199 15.26 10.08 -10.44
N ALA A 200 14.03 10.56 -10.36
CA ALA A 200 13.64 11.70 -9.55
C ALA A 200 13.29 11.29 -8.10
N PRO A 201 13.34 12.23 -7.13
CA PRO A 201 12.97 11.97 -5.75
C PRO A 201 11.51 11.53 -5.61
N VAL A 202 11.27 10.52 -4.77
CA VAL A 202 9.93 10.12 -4.35
C VAL A 202 9.34 11.17 -3.40
N GLN A 203 8.25 11.83 -3.81
CA GLN A 203 7.47 12.81 -3.04
C GLN A 203 6.47 12.13 -2.10
N PHE A 204 6.95 11.21 -1.25
CA PHE A 204 6.07 10.37 -0.43
C PHE A 204 5.30 11.19 0.61
N MET A 205 5.92 12.22 1.19
CA MET A 205 5.26 13.12 2.13
C MET A 205 4.05 13.82 1.52
N GLN A 206 4.19 14.34 0.30
CA GLN A 206 3.08 14.94 -0.43
C GLN A 206 2.03 13.87 -0.78
N GLY A 207 2.46 12.66 -1.12
CA GLY A 207 1.56 11.53 -1.37
C GLY A 207 0.69 11.18 -0.15
N MET A 208 1.28 11.12 1.05
CA MET A 208 0.57 10.89 2.31
C MET A 208 -0.37 12.05 2.66
N GLN A 209 -0.01 13.30 2.37
CA GLN A 209 -0.91 14.45 2.52
C GLN A 209 -2.15 14.31 1.63
N THR A 210 -1.95 13.97 0.36
CA THR A 210 -3.06 13.71 -0.58
C THR A 210 -3.93 12.53 -0.11
N LEU A 211 -3.30 11.46 0.37
CA LEU A 211 -3.99 10.28 0.89
C LEU A 211 -4.91 10.63 2.07
N HIS A 212 -4.41 11.38 3.05
CA HIS A 212 -5.21 11.83 4.21
C HIS A 212 -6.27 12.86 3.85
N ALA A 213 -5.99 13.75 2.90
CA ALA A 213 -6.98 14.70 2.38
C ALA A 213 -8.17 13.98 1.72
N GLY A 214 -7.97 12.76 1.21
CA GLY A 214 -9.02 11.88 0.70
C GLY A 214 -9.99 11.34 1.76
N LYS A 215 -9.68 11.51 3.06
CA LYS A 215 -10.53 11.15 4.22
C LYS A 215 -11.09 9.71 4.15
N CYS A 216 -10.27 8.76 3.75
CA CYS A 216 -10.63 7.34 3.79
C CYS A 216 -10.82 6.85 5.24
N ASP A 217 -11.76 5.94 5.44
CA ASP A 217 -12.06 5.36 6.76
C ASP A 217 -10.96 4.40 7.23
N ALA A 218 -10.24 3.78 6.29
CA ALA A 218 -9.16 2.86 6.55
C ALA A 218 -8.03 2.96 5.52
N PHE A 219 -6.83 2.64 5.97
CA PHE A 219 -5.63 2.48 5.15
C PHE A 219 -5.05 1.10 5.41
N ILE A 220 -4.71 0.37 4.34
CA ILE A 220 -4.23 -1.01 4.43
C ILE A 220 -2.79 -1.04 3.92
N ASP A 221 -1.87 -1.44 4.79
CA ASP A 221 -0.48 -1.65 4.40
C ASP A 221 -0.34 -3.04 3.76
N LEU A 222 0.14 -3.10 2.52
CA LEU A 222 0.26 -4.33 1.71
C LEU A 222 1.68 -4.92 1.76
N SER A 223 2.42 -4.76 2.84
CA SER A 223 3.82 -5.19 2.90
C SER A 223 4.06 -6.30 3.94
N PRO A 224 5.18 -7.05 3.84
CA PRO A 224 5.54 -8.09 4.83
C PRO A 224 5.87 -7.53 6.22
N GLU A 225 6.17 -6.24 6.32
CA GLU A 225 6.40 -5.52 7.57
C GLU A 225 5.87 -4.09 7.40
N PRO A 226 4.98 -3.58 8.27
CA PRO A 226 4.23 -2.35 8.03
C PRO A 226 5.06 -1.07 8.22
N VAL A 227 6.05 -0.87 7.37
CA VAL A 227 6.95 0.29 7.39
C VAL A 227 6.17 1.58 7.16
N MET A 228 5.13 1.57 6.31
CA MET A 228 4.36 2.78 6.01
C MET A 228 3.53 3.22 7.21
N MET A 229 2.99 2.28 7.99
CA MET A 229 2.33 2.59 9.26
C MET A 229 3.29 3.22 10.28
N GLY A 230 4.55 2.77 10.29
CA GLY A 230 5.59 3.38 11.12
C GLY A 230 5.87 4.83 10.72
N LEU A 231 5.90 5.12 9.41
CA LEU A 231 6.05 6.47 8.89
C LEU A 231 4.82 7.34 9.18
N ASP A 232 3.59 6.82 9.09
CA ASP A 232 2.33 7.54 9.38
C ASP A 232 2.35 8.20 10.77
N LEU A 233 3.05 7.61 11.74
CA LEU A 233 3.21 8.20 13.08
C LEU A 233 3.87 9.60 13.03
N CYS A 234 4.66 9.89 12.01
CA CYS A 234 5.29 11.19 11.77
C CYS A 234 4.35 12.21 11.09
N TYR A 235 3.11 11.82 10.75
CA TYR A 235 2.11 12.63 10.02
C TYR A 235 0.97 13.12 10.91
N GLN A 236 1.14 13.13 12.24
CA GLN A 236 0.10 13.59 13.17
C GLN A 236 -0.46 14.98 12.80
N GLU A 237 0.42 15.96 12.58
CA GLU A 237 0.00 17.32 12.21
C GLU A 237 -0.78 17.34 10.88
N ILE A 238 -0.35 16.53 9.90
CA ILE A 238 -1.04 16.42 8.60
C ILE A 238 -2.43 15.81 8.78
N ARG A 239 -2.57 14.79 9.63
CA ARG A 239 -3.86 14.18 9.96
C ARG A 239 -4.80 15.15 10.67
N GLU A 240 -4.27 15.93 11.61
CA GLU A 240 -5.02 16.98 12.33
C GLU A 240 -5.50 18.07 11.38
N LEU A 241 -4.62 18.60 10.53
CA LEU A 241 -4.93 19.64 9.54
C LEU A 241 -5.98 19.18 8.51
N THR A 242 -5.88 17.93 8.06
CA THR A 242 -6.84 17.36 7.08
C THR A 242 -8.12 16.85 7.73
N GLY A 243 -8.16 16.71 9.06
CA GLY A 243 -9.25 16.07 9.80
C GLY A 243 -9.38 14.57 9.51
N SER A 244 -8.29 13.91 9.08
CA SER A 244 -8.26 12.49 8.76
C SER A 244 -8.33 11.63 10.02
N LYS A 245 -9.35 10.77 10.08
CA LYS A 245 -9.59 9.82 11.19
C LYS A 245 -9.41 8.36 10.78
N GLY A 246 -8.88 8.12 9.58
CA GLY A 246 -8.73 6.78 9.03
C GLY A 246 -7.85 5.88 9.89
N VAL A 247 -8.24 4.61 9.99
CA VAL A 247 -7.49 3.60 10.75
C VAL A 247 -6.52 2.87 9.85
N TRP A 248 -5.26 2.76 10.28
CA TRP A 248 -4.29 1.90 9.61
C TRP A 248 -4.36 0.45 10.09
N VAL A 249 -4.35 -0.48 9.15
CA VAL A 249 -4.26 -1.91 9.42
C VAL A 249 -3.12 -2.55 8.62
N PRO A 250 -2.26 -3.36 9.25
CA PRO A 250 -1.22 -4.09 8.54
C PRO A 250 -1.79 -5.34 7.88
N SER A 251 -1.27 -5.72 6.72
CA SER A 251 -1.52 -7.06 6.19
C SER A 251 -0.72 -8.10 6.96
N LEU A 252 0.60 -7.93 7.04
CA LEU A 252 1.52 -8.86 7.70
C LEU A 252 2.38 -8.14 8.75
N ARG A 253 3.05 -8.92 9.60
CA ARG A 253 4.04 -8.42 10.54
C ARG A 253 5.00 -9.54 10.95
N ARG A 254 6.30 -9.24 11.00
CA ARG A 254 7.30 -10.23 11.41
C ARG A 254 7.00 -10.77 12.82
N GLY A 255 7.12 -12.08 12.97
CA GLY A 255 6.95 -12.77 14.25
C GLY A 255 5.50 -12.99 14.67
N THR A 256 4.53 -12.74 13.79
CA THR A 256 3.12 -13.10 13.99
C THR A 256 2.67 -14.06 12.91
N ASP A 257 1.70 -14.92 13.23
CA ASP A 257 1.04 -15.78 12.23
C ASP A 257 0.30 -14.92 11.19
N ASP A 258 0.58 -15.15 9.91
CA ASP A 258 0.12 -14.30 8.80
C ASP A 258 -1.41 -14.30 8.69
N GLN A 259 -2.04 -15.47 8.77
CA GLN A 259 -3.49 -15.59 8.68
C GLN A 259 -4.18 -14.92 9.87
N THR A 260 -3.71 -15.16 11.09
CA THR A 260 -4.21 -14.52 12.30
C THR A 260 -4.09 -13.00 12.22
N ARG A 261 -2.93 -12.49 11.79
CA ARG A 261 -2.67 -11.06 11.63
C ARG A 261 -3.64 -10.42 10.63
N MET A 262 -3.84 -11.04 9.47
CA MET A 262 -4.79 -10.53 8.48
C MET A 262 -6.24 -10.58 8.97
N LEU A 263 -6.66 -11.64 9.65
CA LEU A 263 -8.01 -11.76 10.23
C LEU A 263 -8.26 -10.74 11.35
N GLU A 264 -7.25 -10.43 12.18
CA GLU A 264 -7.33 -9.34 13.16
C GLU A 264 -7.53 -7.97 12.48
N SER A 265 -6.79 -7.71 11.40
CA SER A 265 -6.92 -6.50 10.59
C SER A 265 -8.30 -6.41 9.93
N LEU A 266 -8.80 -7.51 9.39
CA LEU A 266 -10.15 -7.62 8.84
C LEU A 266 -11.22 -7.36 9.91
N GLY A 267 -11.04 -7.88 11.13
CA GLY A 267 -11.93 -7.61 12.27
C GLY A 267 -12.01 -6.12 12.61
N LYS A 268 -10.91 -5.37 12.47
CA LYS A 268 -10.92 -3.90 12.63
C LYS A 268 -11.74 -3.23 11.53
N LEU A 269 -11.60 -3.67 10.28
CA LEU A 269 -12.40 -3.15 9.17
C LEU A 269 -13.88 -3.49 9.34
N TYR A 270 -14.21 -4.66 9.86
CA TYR A 270 -15.57 -5.06 10.21
C TYR A 270 -16.19 -4.11 11.25
N CYS A 271 -15.44 -3.74 12.29
CA CYS A 271 -15.86 -2.74 13.27
C CYS A 271 -16.08 -1.34 12.68
N LEU A 272 -15.47 -1.04 11.53
CA LEU A 272 -15.71 0.20 10.77
C LEU A 272 -16.91 0.10 9.81
N GLY A 273 -17.58 -1.06 9.76
CA GLY A 273 -18.77 -1.29 8.92
C GLY A 273 -18.51 -2.02 7.62
N LEU A 274 -17.29 -2.53 7.37
CA LEU A 274 -17.06 -3.47 6.27
C LEU A 274 -17.91 -4.73 6.51
N ASN A 275 -18.69 -5.15 5.52
CA ASN A 275 -19.41 -6.42 5.60
C ASN A 275 -18.72 -7.53 4.78
N PRO A 276 -17.99 -8.44 5.44
CA PRO A 276 -17.33 -9.57 4.80
C PRO A 276 -18.31 -10.72 4.50
N ASP A 277 -19.39 -10.49 3.76
CA ASP A 277 -20.39 -11.52 3.39
C ASP A 277 -19.80 -12.68 2.54
N ARG A 278 -18.50 -12.66 2.25
CA ARG A 278 -17.81 -13.56 1.30
C ARG A 278 -16.60 -14.29 1.88
N ILE A 279 -16.37 -14.25 3.19
CA ILE A 279 -15.07 -14.67 3.75
C ILE A 279 -15.03 -16.11 4.25
N THR A 280 -16.17 -16.78 4.41
CA THR A 280 -16.18 -18.17 4.91
C THR A 280 -16.87 -19.11 3.94
N ALA A 281 -16.27 -20.29 3.74
CA ALA A 281 -16.94 -21.41 3.11
C ALA A 281 -18.26 -21.70 3.84
N ALA A 282 -19.22 -22.31 3.13
CA ALA A 282 -20.53 -22.66 3.68
C ALA A 282 -20.35 -23.51 4.95
N GLN A 283 -20.50 -22.88 6.11
CA GLN A 283 -20.41 -23.54 7.41
C GLN A 283 -21.80 -23.96 7.86
N THR A 284 -21.87 -25.09 8.57
CA THR A 284 -23.11 -25.53 9.20
C THR A 284 -23.47 -24.56 10.32
N PRO A 285 -24.63 -23.87 10.26
CA PRO A 285 -25.04 -22.94 11.30
C PRO A 285 -25.16 -23.66 12.64
N VAL A 286 -24.58 -23.07 13.69
CA VAL A 286 -24.72 -23.55 15.07
C VAL A 286 -25.58 -22.60 15.89
N ARG A 287 -26.31 -23.13 16.87
CA ARG A 287 -27.14 -22.30 17.76
C ARG A 287 -26.23 -21.50 18.70
N LEU A 288 -26.29 -20.17 18.60
CA LEU A 288 -25.58 -19.24 19.48
C LEU A 288 -26.53 -18.63 20.52
N PRO A 289 -26.00 -18.03 21.61
CA PRO A 289 -26.80 -17.20 22.52
C PRO A 289 -27.58 -16.12 21.77
N THR A 290 -28.79 -15.80 22.24
CA THR A 290 -29.59 -14.73 21.64
C THR A 290 -29.07 -13.36 22.03
N TYR A 291 -29.53 -12.32 21.32
CA TYR A 291 -29.17 -10.93 21.60
C TYR A 291 -29.44 -10.56 23.07
N ARG A 292 -28.43 -10.03 23.75
CA ARG A 292 -28.55 -9.52 25.11
C ARG A 292 -29.16 -8.12 25.08
N PHE A 293 -30.49 -8.04 25.13
CA PHE A 293 -31.20 -6.77 25.23
C PHE A 293 -30.75 -5.96 26.45
N ASP A 294 -30.43 -4.68 26.25
CA ASP A 294 -30.28 -3.71 27.32
C ASP A 294 -31.67 -3.26 27.80
N ARG A 295 -32.20 -3.99 28.77
CA ARG A 295 -33.60 -3.85 29.18
C ARG A 295 -33.75 -2.65 30.10
N GLN A 296 -34.63 -1.73 29.70
CA GLN A 296 -35.15 -0.70 30.58
C GLN A 296 -36.63 -0.94 30.90
N ARG A 297 -37.03 -0.51 32.09
CA ARG A 297 -38.44 -0.56 32.49
C ARG A 297 -39.17 0.59 31.78
N CYS A 298 -39.86 0.25 30.69
CA CYS A 298 -40.71 1.18 29.96
C CYS A 298 -42.18 0.92 30.33
N TRP A 299 -42.70 1.67 31.30
CA TRP A 299 -44.11 1.59 31.72
C TRP A 299 -44.77 2.96 31.56
N SER A 300 -46.01 3.01 31.09
CA SER A 300 -46.76 4.27 31.03
C SER A 300 -47.34 4.60 32.40
N ALA A 301 -47.46 5.89 32.73
CA ALA A 301 -48.08 6.31 33.99
C ALA A 301 -49.54 5.82 34.13
N ALA A 302 -50.25 5.63 33.00
CA ALA A 302 -51.57 5.00 32.97
C ALA A 302 -51.51 3.51 33.35
N ALA A 303 -50.51 2.78 32.83
CA ALA A 303 -50.28 1.39 33.17
C ALA A 303 -49.76 1.21 34.61
N GLU A 304 -49.13 2.21 35.23
CA GLU A 304 -48.75 2.19 36.65
C GLU A 304 -49.96 2.40 37.57
N ARG A 305 -50.94 3.20 37.14
CA ARG A 305 -52.19 3.45 37.87
C ARG A 305 -53.25 2.36 37.68
N GLY A 306 -52.94 1.26 36.98
CA GLY A 306 -53.92 0.21 36.64
C GLY A 306 -55.04 0.70 35.73
N GLN A 307 -54.87 1.85 35.08
CA GLN A 307 -55.84 2.37 34.12
C GLN A 307 -55.63 1.64 32.81
N HIS A 308 -56.37 0.56 32.61
CA HIS A 308 -56.52 -0.01 31.28
C HIS A 308 -57.14 1.07 30.39
N ALA A 309 -56.37 1.56 29.41
CA ALA A 309 -56.98 2.20 28.27
C ALA A 309 -57.86 1.13 27.62
N SER A 310 -59.18 1.23 27.82
CA SER A 310 -60.13 0.49 27.00
C SER A 310 -59.83 0.92 25.57
N ALA A 311 -59.21 0.02 24.79
CA ALA A 311 -59.19 0.16 23.35
C ALA A 311 -60.65 0.08 22.92
N ASP A 312 -61.27 1.25 22.77
CA ASP A 312 -62.58 1.34 22.17
C ASP A 312 -62.44 0.67 20.80
N LYS A 313 -63.20 -0.41 20.58
CA LYS A 313 -63.12 -1.26 19.39
C LYS A 313 -63.76 -0.54 18.19
N SER A 314 -63.24 0.63 17.84
CA SER A 314 -63.69 1.44 16.71
C SER A 314 -62.51 2.04 15.95
N VAL A 315 -61.45 1.27 15.73
CA VAL A 315 -60.54 1.56 14.62
C VAL A 315 -60.68 0.45 13.60
N ALA A 316 -61.43 0.77 12.56
CA ALA A 316 -61.60 -0.04 11.37
C ALA A 316 -60.24 -0.53 10.85
N ALA A 317 -60.20 -1.80 10.45
CA ALA A 317 -59.06 -2.42 9.80
C ALA A 317 -58.70 -1.68 8.51
N GLY A 318 -57.86 -0.66 8.62
CA GLY A 318 -57.12 -0.09 7.51
C GLY A 318 -55.95 -1.01 7.19
N ASN A 319 -56.10 -1.83 6.15
CA ASN A 319 -55.00 -2.56 5.50
C ASN A 319 -53.86 -1.59 5.18
N GLY A 320 -52.81 -1.59 6.00
CA GLY A 320 -51.72 -0.62 5.90
C GLY A 320 -50.39 -1.17 6.40
N MET A 321 -50.04 -2.41 6.08
CA MET A 321 -48.65 -2.85 6.16
C MET A 321 -48.37 -3.89 5.07
N GLN A 322 -48.23 -3.37 3.86
CA GLN A 322 -47.70 -4.11 2.72
C GLN A 322 -46.17 -4.18 2.81
N THR A 323 -45.68 -5.42 2.78
CA THR A 323 -44.44 -5.86 2.12
C THR A 323 -43.17 -5.02 2.31
N VAL A 324 -42.31 -5.46 3.23
CA VAL A 324 -40.87 -5.23 3.14
C VAL A 324 -40.36 -5.97 1.91
N VAL A 325 -40.05 -5.20 0.87
CA VAL A 325 -39.46 -5.68 -0.38
C VAL A 325 -38.10 -6.30 -0.08
N LYS A 326 -37.94 -7.60 -0.37
CA LYS A 326 -36.62 -8.23 -0.49
C LYS A 326 -35.93 -7.64 -1.72
N SER A 327 -34.88 -6.85 -1.52
CA SER A 327 -34.00 -6.43 -2.61
C SER A 327 -33.06 -7.58 -2.97
N THR A 328 -33.35 -8.29 -4.06
CA THR A 328 -32.37 -9.15 -4.73
C THR A 328 -31.53 -8.30 -5.66
N VAL A 329 -30.26 -8.11 -5.32
CA VAL A 329 -29.26 -7.54 -6.23
C VAL A 329 -28.65 -8.69 -7.05
N PRO A 330 -28.56 -8.61 -8.39
CA PRO A 330 -27.92 -9.65 -9.19
C PRO A 330 -26.40 -9.63 -8.97
N SER A 331 -25.86 -10.73 -8.48
CA SER A 331 -24.42 -10.99 -8.40
C SER A 331 -23.90 -11.45 -9.76
N THR A 332 -23.15 -10.60 -10.46
CA THR A 332 -22.21 -11.03 -11.50
C THR A 332 -20.83 -10.51 -11.15
N ALA A 333 -20.07 -11.31 -10.40
CA ALA A 333 -18.63 -11.18 -10.23
C ALA A 333 -18.06 -12.59 -10.14
N SER A 334 -17.07 -12.90 -10.98
CA SER A 334 -16.47 -14.23 -11.08
C SER A 334 -15.90 -14.68 -9.74
N SER A 335 -16.20 -15.92 -9.37
CA SER A 335 -15.83 -16.55 -8.11
C SER A 335 -14.32 -16.78 -8.01
N LEU A 336 -13.63 -15.89 -7.28
CA LEU A 336 -12.42 -16.27 -6.55
C LEU A 336 -12.92 -16.86 -5.21
N SER A 337 -12.54 -18.09 -4.92
CA SER A 337 -13.04 -18.84 -3.75
C SER A 337 -12.53 -18.23 -2.44
N ALA A 338 -13.43 -17.97 -1.50
CA ALA A 338 -13.17 -17.48 -0.13
C ALA A 338 -12.14 -18.30 0.68
N GLU A 339 -11.89 -19.54 0.27
CA GLU A 339 -10.95 -20.50 0.88
C GLU A 339 -9.48 -20.29 0.48
N THR A 340 -9.12 -19.12 -0.05
CA THR A 340 -7.74 -18.89 -0.49
C THR A 340 -6.84 -18.69 0.73
N ASP A 341 -6.06 -19.73 1.06
CA ASP A 341 -4.85 -19.61 1.86
C ASP A 341 -3.96 -18.54 1.20
N ILE A 342 -3.54 -17.54 1.98
CA ILE A 342 -2.71 -16.45 1.50
C ILE A 342 -1.42 -16.98 0.85
N HIS A 343 -0.87 -18.08 1.37
CA HIS A 343 0.30 -18.73 0.82
C HIS A 343 0.03 -19.29 -0.57
N ARG A 344 -1.18 -19.79 -0.84
CA ARG A 344 -1.57 -20.27 -2.17
C ARG A 344 -1.66 -19.13 -3.18
N VAL A 345 -2.29 -18.01 -2.82
CA VAL A 345 -2.36 -16.82 -3.70
C VAL A 345 -0.95 -16.32 -4.03
N MET A 346 -0.06 -16.28 -3.03
CA MET A 346 1.33 -15.91 -3.23
C MET A 346 2.07 -16.88 -4.15
N LEU A 347 1.89 -18.19 -3.97
CA LEU A 347 2.53 -19.22 -4.80
C LEU A 347 2.09 -19.15 -6.27
N GLU A 348 0.80 -18.89 -6.53
CA GLU A 348 0.29 -18.73 -7.91
C GLU A 348 0.94 -17.54 -8.63
N HIS A 349 1.19 -16.44 -7.92
CA HIS A 349 1.90 -15.28 -8.49
C HIS A 349 3.41 -15.49 -8.59
N MET A 350 4.02 -16.23 -7.66
CA MET A 350 5.41 -16.66 -7.79
C MET A 350 5.62 -17.55 -9.01
N ALA A 351 4.66 -18.41 -9.36
CA ALA A 351 4.76 -19.25 -10.56
C ALA A 351 4.86 -18.43 -11.86
N LEU A 352 4.18 -17.28 -11.95
CA LEU A 352 4.32 -16.37 -13.09
C LEU A 352 5.73 -15.76 -13.15
N VAL A 353 6.28 -15.36 -11.99
CA VAL A 353 7.65 -14.87 -11.90
C VAL A 353 8.64 -15.97 -12.30
N ASP A 354 8.47 -17.18 -11.78
CA ASP A 354 9.33 -18.33 -12.12
C ASP A 354 9.26 -18.67 -13.61
N GLN A 355 8.07 -18.62 -14.21
CA GLN A 355 7.89 -18.81 -15.64
C GLN A 355 8.65 -17.74 -16.45
N TYR A 356 8.53 -16.47 -16.06
CA TYR A 356 9.26 -15.37 -16.69
C TYR A 356 10.78 -15.53 -16.55
N LEU A 357 11.26 -15.84 -15.35
CA LEU A 357 12.69 -16.07 -15.09
C LEU A 357 13.18 -17.28 -15.90
N THR A 358 12.46 -18.39 -15.92
CA THR A 358 12.84 -19.59 -16.69
C THR A 358 12.93 -19.31 -18.20
N LEU A 359 11.97 -18.56 -18.76
CA LEU A 359 11.97 -18.20 -20.19
C LEU A 359 13.09 -17.21 -20.56
N THR A 360 13.53 -16.38 -19.62
CA THR A 360 14.55 -15.34 -19.85
C THR A 360 15.96 -15.76 -19.44
N GLU A 361 16.09 -16.69 -18.50
CA GLU A 361 17.37 -17.26 -18.05
C GLU A 361 17.74 -18.53 -18.83
N GLY A 362 16.77 -19.34 -19.28
CA GLY A 362 17.03 -20.49 -20.16
C GLY A 362 17.42 -20.13 -21.60
N ASN A 363 17.32 -18.84 -21.97
CA ASN A 363 17.72 -18.28 -23.27
C ASN A 363 19.03 -17.45 -23.21
N ARG A 364 19.74 -17.49 -22.08
CA ARG A 364 21.10 -16.95 -21.92
C ARG A 364 22.08 -18.09 -21.66
#